data_AF-A0A315D876-F1
#
_entry.id   AF-A0A315D876-F1
#
_cell.length_a   1.000
_cell.length_b   1.000
_cell.length_c   1.000
_cell.angle_alpha   90.00
_cell.angle_beta   90.00
_cell.angle_gamma   90.00
#
_symmetry.space_group_name_H-M   'P 1'
#
loop_
_entity.id
_entity.type
_entity.pdbx_description
1 polymer ?
#
loop_
_entity_poly.entity_id
_entity_poly.type
_entity_poly.pdbx_seq_one_letter_code
_entity_poly.pdbx_strand_id
1 'polypeptide(L)'
;MSGLNALKFIASKRQQGTSPAHARRQKLSAKLHEQIQMAKAVQSGTEFVPVKVRTVRDDATGEMRRVEIPKRLKPWWWSGDNGKMCITVRYGARTLDVVEGKNAIETDTIAGVITTLEVLRAAVDAGELDARIEAVSGLVKAAFSKEEGAIKNGKLKLPAKPAV
;
A
#
# COMPACT_ATOMS: atom_id res chain seq x y z
N MET A 1 -32.98 -38.50 0.52
CA MET A 1 -31.64 -38.48 1.16
C MET A 1 -31.08 -37.08 1.05
N SER A 2 -31.13 -36.33 2.16
CA SER A 2 -30.90 -34.88 2.16
C SER A 2 -29.40 -34.55 2.16
N GLY A 3 -28.95 -33.71 1.22
CA GLY A 3 -27.54 -33.33 1.03
C GLY A 3 -26.87 -32.60 2.20
N LEU A 4 -27.62 -32.30 3.25
CA LEU A 4 -27.12 -31.69 4.48
C LEU A 4 -26.23 -32.64 5.31
N ASN A 5 -26.34 -33.96 5.14
CA ASN A 5 -25.49 -34.92 5.85
C ASN A 5 -24.03 -34.98 5.35
N ALA A 6 -23.72 -34.36 4.21
CA ALA A 6 -22.35 -34.34 3.66
C ALA A 6 -21.49 -33.20 4.23
N LEU A 7 -22.07 -32.31 5.05
CA LEU A 7 -21.40 -31.11 5.53
C LEU A 7 -20.98 -31.26 6.99
N LYS A 8 -19.72 -30.90 7.27
CA LYS A 8 -19.18 -30.87 8.63
C LYS A 8 -19.62 -29.58 9.33
N PHE A 9 -20.62 -29.68 10.18
CA PHE A 9 -21.07 -28.56 11.01
C PHE A 9 -20.15 -28.40 12.22
N ILE A 10 -19.56 -27.21 12.38
CA ILE A 10 -18.70 -26.86 13.50
C ILE A 10 -19.22 -25.56 14.10
N ALA A 11 -19.34 -25.51 15.44
CA ALA A 11 -19.59 -24.27 16.16
C ALA A 11 -18.30 -23.44 16.19
N SER A 12 -18.12 -22.56 15.20
CA SER A 12 -16.97 -21.66 15.11
C SER A 12 -17.35 -20.24 15.54
N LYS A 13 -16.64 -19.70 16.53
CA LYS A 13 -16.73 -18.29 16.90
C LYS A 13 -15.90 -17.50 15.89
N ARG A 14 -16.56 -16.78 14.97
CA ARG A 14 -15.87 -15.83 14.07
C ARG A 14 -15.02 -14.89 14.94
N GLN A 15 -13.71 -14.88 14.73
CA GLN A 15 -12.81 -13.87 15.28
C GLN A 15 -13.24 -12.52 14.69
N GLN A 16 -14.16 -11.84 15.38
CA GLN A 16 -14.59 -10.48 15.03
C GLN A 16 -13.51 -9.53 15.50
N GLY A 17 -12.61 -9.22 14.59
CA GLY A 17 -11.48 -8.34 14.81
C GLY A 17 -10.32 -8.85 13.99
N THR A 18 -10.16 -8.31 12.78
CA THR A 18 -8.88 -8.43 12.09
C THR A 18 -7.83 -7.88 13.04
N SER A 19 -6.94 -8.75 13.54
CA SER A 19 -5.85 -8.31 14.40
C SER A 19 -5.15 -7.12 13.73
N PRO A 20 -4.63 -6.13 14.48
CA PRO A 20 -3.92 -5.00 13.88
C PRO A 20 -2.82 -5.45 12.92
N ALA A 21 -2.16 -6.59 13.20
CA ALA A 21 -1.22 -7.24 12.30
C ALA A 21 -1.89 -7.70 10.99
N HIS A 22 -3.01 -8.44 11.04
CA HIS A 22 -3.76 -8.82 9.84
C HIS A 22 -4.25 -7.61 9.03
N ALA A 23 -4.73 -6.55 9.68
CA ALA A 23 -5.14 -5.33 8.97
C ALA A 23 -3.97 -4.65 8.26
N ARG A 24 -2.77 -4.64 8.87
CA ARG A 24 -1.55 -4.11 8.24
C ARG A 24 -1.10 -4.99 7.07
N ARG A 25 -1.15 -6.30 7.23
CA ARG A 25 -0.85 -7.30 6.20
C ARG A 25 -1.74 -7.13 4.97
N GLN A 26 -3.05 -7.06 5.17
CA GLN A 26 -4.03 -6.83 4.09
C GLN A 26 -3.81 -5.51 3.36
N LYS A 27 -3.43 -4.44 4.07
CA LYS A 27 -3.09 -3.16 3.43
C LYS A 27 -1.87 -3.26 2.52
N LEU A 28 -0.81 -3.97 2.95
CA LEU A 28 0.38 -4.16 2.12
C LEU A 28 0.10 -5.09 0.94
N SER A 29 -0.59 -6.21 1.17
CA SER A 29 -1.00 -7.17 0.14
C SER A 29 -1.85 -6.50 -0.95
N ALA A 30 -2.82 -5.66 -0.57
CA ALA A 30 -3.63 -4.88 -1.52
C ALA A 30 -2.78 -3.93 -2.37
N LYS A 31 -1.81 -3.22 -1.77
CA LYS A 31 -0.91 -2.34 -2.52
C LYS A 31 0.01 -3.12 -3.47
N LEU A 32 0.56 -4.25 -3.03
CA LEU A 32 1.38 -5.12 -3.87
C LEU A 32 0.55 -5.66 -5.05
N HIS A 33 -0.71 -6.01 -4.81
CA HIS A 33 -1.61 -6.43 -5.88
C HIS A 33 -1.83 -5.33 -6.93
N GLU A 34 -2.06 -4.09 -6.52
CA GLU A 34 -2.17 -2.95 -7.44
C GLU A 34 -0.87 -2.74 -8.24
N GLN A 35 0.30 -2.92 -7.61
CA GLN A 35 1.61 -2.85 -8.28
C GLN A 35 1.79 -3.99 -9.29
N ILE A 36 1.38 -5.22 -8.97
CA ILE A 36 1.43 -6.36 -9.89
C ILE A 36 0.56 -6.09 -11.13
N GLN A 37 -0.68 -5.61 -10.93
CA GLN A 37 -1.58 -5.30 -12.04
C GLN A 37 -1.01 -4.21 -12.95
N MET A 38 -0.40 -3.18 -12.36
CA MET A 38 0.30 -2.14 -13.12
C MET A 38 1.48 -2.69 -13.91
N ALA A 39 2.32 -3.55 -13.32
CA ALA A 39 3.45 -4.16 -14.02
C ALA A 39 2.98 -5.08 -15.16
N LYS A 40 1.89 -5.83 -14.97
CA LYS A 40 1.25 -6.66 -16.01
C LYS A 40 0.71 -5.81 -17.17
N ALA A 41 0.10 -4.67 -16.89
CA ALA A 41 -0.38 -3.77 -17.93
C ALA A 41 0.78 -3.18 -18.75
N VAL A 42 1.84 -2.71 -18.07
CA VAL A 42 3.07 -2.22 -18.72
C VAL A 42 3.70 -3.32 -19.59
N GLN A 43 3.74 -4.56 -19.10
CA GLN A 43 4.21 -5.71 -19.88
C GLN A 43 3.36 -5.95 -21.13
N SER A 44 2.03 -5.79 -21.03
CA SER A 44 1.09 -5.92 -22.16
C SER A 44 1.03 -4.70 -23.09
N GLY A 45 1.79 -3.63 -22.79
CA GLY A 45 1.73 -2.37 -23.55
C GLY A 45 0.44 -1.58 -23.35
N THR A 46 -0.32 -1.85 -22.29
CA THR A 46 -1.56 -1.14 -21.95
C THR A 46 -1.34 -0.22 -20.73
N GLU A 47 -1.98 0.95 -20.70
CA GLU A 47 -1.94 1.81 -19.52
C GLU A 47 -2.83 1.26 -18.41
N PHE A 48 -2.23 0.94 -17.25
CA PHE A 48 -3.01 0.64 -16.05
C PHE A 48 -3.46 1.94 -15.38
N VAL A 49 -4.72 2.27 -15.53
CA VAL A 49 -5.37 3.34 -14.77
C VAL A 49 -6.30 2.71 -13.73
N PRO A 50 -5.81 2.38 -12.51
CA PRO A 50 -6.65 1.84 -11.48
C PRO A 50 -7.68 2.89 -11.10
N VAL A 51 -8.96 2.56 -11.27
CA VAL A 51 -10.06 3.47 -11.00
C VAL A 51 -10.42 3.39 -9.52
N LYS A 52 -10.35 4.51 -8.79
CA LYS A 52 -10.84 4.62 -7.42
C LYS A 52 -12.24 5.21 -7.46
N VAL A 53 -13.24 4.42 -7.06
CA VAL A 53 -14.61 4.90 -6.86
C VAL A 53 -14.64 5.80 -5.64
N ARG A 54 -14.90 7.09 -5.83
CA ARG A 54 -15.13 8.07 -4.76
C ARG A 54 -16.58 8.51 -4.83
N THR A 55 -17.28 8.48 -3.71
CA THR A 55 -18.59 9.14 -3.61
C THR A 55 -18.34 10.63 -3.46
N VAL A 56 -18.78 11.41 -4.45
CA VAL A 56 -18.69 12.86 -4.47
C VAL A 56 -20.12 13.39 -4.37
N ARG A 57 -20.33 14.36 -3.49
CA ARG A 57 -21.60 15.06 -3.36
C ARG A 57 -21.61 16.16 -4.42
N ASP A 58 -22.61 16.15 -5.29
CA ASP A 58 -22.78 17.18 -6.33
C ASP A 58 -23.32 18.46 -5.67
N ASP A 59 -22.60 19.58 -5.79
CA ASP A 59 -22.92 20.84 -5.09
C ASP A 59 -24.21 21.51 -5.62
N ALA A 60 -24.65 21.13 -6.83
CA ALA A 60 -25.85 21.67 -7.46
C ALA A 60 -27.14 20.89 -7.15
N THR A 61 -27.06 19.59 -6.85
CA THR A 61 -28.23 18.71 -6.69
C THR A 61 -28.29 18.01 -5.34
N GLY A 62 -27.22 18.07 -4.54
CA GLY A 62 -27.16 17.41 -3.23
C GLY A 62 -27.10 15.88 -3.27
N GLU A 63 -27.16 15.28 -4.47
CA GLU A 63 -27.12 13.83 -4.67
C GLU A 63 -25.70 13.28 -4.57
N MET A 64 -25.58 12.07 -4.01
CA MET A 64 -24.32 11.36 -3.86
C MET A 64 -24.04 10.55 -5.11
N ARG A 65 -23.13 11.02 -5.97
CA ARG A 65 -22.69 10.29 -7.17
C ARG A 65 -21.41 9.51 -6.90
N ARG A 66 -21.39 8.25 -7.36
CA ARG A 66 -20.17 7.42 -7.39
C ARG A 66 -19.38 7.79 -8.63
N VAL A 67 -18.30 8.55 -8.45
CA VAL A 67 -17.41 8.98 -9.53
C VAL A 67 -16.15 8.13 -9.53
N GLU A 68 -15.82 7.61 -10.69
CA GLU A 68 -14.64 6.80 -10.99
C GLU A 68 -13.43 7.72 -11.25
N ILE A 69 -12.59 7.92 -10.22
CA ILE A 69 -11.41 8.80 -10.33
C ILE A 69 -10.17 7.94 -10.65
N PRO A 70 -9.40 8.27 -11.71
CA PRO A 70 -8.09 7.67 -11.98
C PRO A 70 -7.17 7.78 -10.77
N LYS A 71 -6.82 6.65 -10.15
CA LYS A 71 -5.81 6.62 -9.10
C LYS A 71 -4.44 6.65 -9.77
N ARG A 72 -3.78 7.80 -9.73
CA ARG A 72 -2.36 7.90 -10.10
C ARG A 72 -1.53 7.13 -9.08
N LEU A 73 -1.21 5.88 -9.40
CA LEU A 73 -0.27 5.08 -8.63
C LEU A 73 1.14 5.37 -9.16
N LYS A 74 2.06 5.71 -8.26
CA LYS A 74 3.47 5.81 -8.62
C LYS A 74 4.06 4.40 -8.65
N PRO A 75 4.65 3.95 -9.78
CA PRO A 75 5.32 2.66 -9.85
C PRO A 75 6.38 2.55 -8.76
N TRP A 76 6.47 1.36 -8.18
CA TRP A 76 7.49 1.02 -7.19
C TRP A 76 8.77 0.51 -7.82
N TRP A 77 8.81 0.42 -9.15
CA TRP A 77 9.97 0.04 -9.92
C TRP A 77 10.42 1.13 -10.87
N TRP A 78 11.71 1.14 -11.16
CA TRP A 78 12.34 2.03 -12.13
C TRP A 78 13.52 1.33 -12.80
N SER A 79 13.84 1.74 -14.01
CA SER A 79 15.09 1.34 -14.66
C SER A 79 16.25 2.07 -13.98
N GLY A 80 17.18 1.34 -13.39
CA GLY A 80 18.43 1.88 -12.87
C GLY A 80 19.45 2.08 -13.99
N ASP A 81 20.50 2.84 -13.69
CA ASP A 81 21.56 3.20 -14.66
C ASP A 81 22.32 1.99 -15.21
N ASN A 82 22.26 0.85 -14.52
CA ASN A 82 22.85 -0.43 -14.93
C ASN A 82 22.00 -1.20 -15.97
N GLY A 83 20.92 -0.62 -16.48
CA GLY A 83 19.98 -1.28 -17.39
C GLY A 83 19.08 -2.33 -16.72
N LYS A 84 19.18 -2.49 -15.40
CA LYS A 84 18.35 -3.37 -14.58
C LYS A 84 17.15 -2.63 -14.00
N MET A 85 16.09 -3.37 -13.72
CA MET A 85 14.89 -2.87 -13.04
C MET A 85 15.06 -2.99 -11.52
N CYS A 86 14.99 -1.87 -10.81
CA CYS A 86 15.03 -1.81 -9.36
C CYS A 86 13.61 -1.69 -8.81
N ILE A 87 13.31 -2.39 -7.71
CA ILE A 87 11.99 -2.40 -7.07
C ILE A 87 12.14 -1.99 -5.62
N THR A 88 11.35 -1.03 -5.16
CA THR A 88 11.28 -0.64 -3.74
C THR A 88 9.90 -0.93 -3.17
N VAL A 89 9.84 -1.57 -2.00
CA VAL A 89 8.57 -1.83 -1.31
C VAL A 89 8.27 -0.68 -0.37
N ARG A 90 7.06 -0.12 -0.40
CA ARG A 90 6.67 0.99 0.49
C ARG A 90 5.49 0.65 1.38
N TYR A 91 5.68 0.82 2.69
CA TYR A 91 4.60 0.76 3.65
C TYR A 91 4.18 2.18 4.09
N GLY A 92 3.01 2.61 3.61
CA GLY A 92 2.52 3.97 3.87
C GLY A 92 3.44 5.03 3.26
N ALA A 93 4.02 5.87 4.12
CA ALA A 93 4.96 6.93 3.74
C ALA A 93 6.44 6.50 3.77
N ARG A 94 6.75 5.31 4.32
CA ARG A 94 8.13 4.81 4.45
C ARG A 94 8.42 3.65 3.51
N THR A 95 9.70 3.47 3.15
CA THR A 95 10.19 2.25 2.50
C THR A 95 10.22 1.11 3.52
N LEU A 96 9.90 -0.10 3.06
CA LEU A 96 9.99 -1.33 3.84
C LEU A 96 11.21 -2.10 3.34
N ASP A 97 12.14 -2.35 4.25
CA ASP A 97 13.36 -3.09 3.93
C ASP A 97 13.04 -4.59 3.99
N VAL A 98 12.94 -5.22 2.83
CA VAL A 98 12.62 -6.66 2.71
C VAL A 98 13.75 -7.51 3.32
N VAL A 99 15.00 -7.06 3.14
CA VAL A 99 16.20 -7.60 3.79
C VAL A 99 16.87 -6.45 4.53
N GLU A 100 17.38 -6.71 5.74
CA GLU A 100 18.04 -5.67 6.55
C GLU A 100 19.22 -5.07 5.77
N GLY A 101 19.20 -3.74 5.60
CA GLY A 101 20.23 -3.01 4.85
C GLY A 101 20.05 -2.99 3.32
N LYS A 102 18.99 -3.61 2.77
CA LYS A 102 18.69 -3.57 1.33
C LYS A 102 17.29 -3.02 1.08
N ASN A 103 17.25 -1.85 0.46
CA ASN A 103 16.01 -1.09 0.26
C ASN A 103 15.41 -1.29 -1.15
N ALA A 104 16.14 -1.97 -2.03
CA ALA A 104 15.75 -2.24 -3.39
C ALA A 104 16.11 -3.68 -3.81
N ILE A 105 15.25 -4.28 -4.64
CA ILE A 105 15.48 -5.57 -5.29
C ILE A 105 15.80 -5.29 -6.76
N GLU A 106 16.94 -5.81 -7.24
CA GLU A 106 17.28 -5.75 -8.66
C GLU A 106 16.64 -6.92 -9.42
N THR A 107 16.14 -6.63 -10.60
CA THR A 107 15.54 -7.58 -11.54
C THR A 107 15.96 -7.23 -12.96
N ASP A 108 16.07 -8.22 -13.84
CA ASP A 108 16.60 -7.99 -15.19
C ASP A 108 15.52 -7.50 -16.18
N THR A 109 14.24 -7.78 -15.92
CA THR A 109 13.12 -7.45 -16.84
C THR A 109 11.84 -7.11 -16.09
N ILE A 110 10.86 -6.51 -16.78
CA ILE A 110 9.52 -6.26 -16.25
C ILE A 110 8.80 -7.55 -15.81
N ALA A 111 9.09 -8.68 -16.47
CA ALA A 111 8.59 -9.99 -16.05
C ALA A 111 9.18 -10.39 -14.69
N GLY A 112 10.48 -10.13 -14.49
CA GLY A 112 11.14 -10.30 -13.20
C GLY A 112 10.53 -9.43 -12.09
N VAL A 113 10.10 -8.21 -12.43
CA VAL A 113 9.36 -7.32 -11.50
C VAL A 113 8.04 -7.93 -11.06
N ILE A 114 7.27 -8.50 -11.99
CA ILE A 114 5.98 -9.15 -11.66
C ILE A 114 6.22 -10.32 -10.71
N THR A 115 7.16 -11.21 -11.06
CA THR A 115 7.46 -12.41 -10.26
C THR A 115 7.95 -12.04 -8.86
N THR A 116 8.83 -11.05 -8.73
CA THR A 116 9.32 -10.60 -7.41
C THR A 116 8.21 -9.96 -6.58
N LEU A 117 7.33 -9.17 -7.17
CA LEU A 117 6.17 -8.62 -6.45
C LEU A 117 5.18 -9.72 -6.00
N GLU A 118 5.00 -10.78 -6.80
CA GLU A 118 4.17 -11.94 -6.44
C GLU A 118 4.80 -12.74 -5.28
N VAL A 119 6.11 -12.97 -5.30
CA VAL A 119 6.85 -13.60 -4.19
C VAL A 119 6.74 -12.76 -2.92
N LEU A 120 6.92 -11.44 -3.03
CA LEU A 120 6.75 -10.52 -1.90
C LEU A 120 5.34 -10.61 -1.32
N ARG A 121 4.32 -10.66 -2.19
CA ARG A 121 2.93 -10.81 -1.73
C ARG A 121 2.72 -12.11 -0.97
N ALA A 122 3.23 -13.23 -1.47
CA ALA A 122 3.13 -14.52 -0.79
C ALA A 122 3.81 -14.49 0.59
N ALA A 123 5.01 -13.90 0.70
CA ALA A 123 5.72 -13.73 1.96
C ALA A 123 4.97 -12.81 2.95
N VAL A 124 4.36 -11.73 2.45
CA VAL A 124 3.47 -10.87 3.25
C VAL A 124 2.26 -11.65 3.73
N ASP A 125 1.59 -12.40 2.85
CA ASP A 125 0.38 -13.16 3.19
C ASP A 125 0.68 -14.27 4.21
N ALA A 126 1.88 -14.89 4.14
CA ALA A 126 2.42 -15.82 5.13
C ALA A 126 2.74 -15.16 6.48
N GLY A 127 2.96 -13.85 6.51
CA GLY A 127 3.24 -13.07 7.73
C GLY A 127 4.72 -12.96 8.08
N GLU A 128 5.63 -13.33 7.18
CA GLU A 128 7.08 -13.27 7.39
C GLU A 128 7.59 -11.82 7.58
N LEU A 129 6.85 -10.86 7.02
CA LEU A 129 7.18 -9.43 7.08
C LEU A 129 6.42 -8.68 8.18
N ASP A 130 5.58 -9.34 8.98
CA ASP A 130 4.74 -8.67 9.99
C ASP A 130 5.58 -7.94 11.04
N ALA A 131 6.67 -8.54 11.53
CA ALA A 131 7.59 -7.91 12.48
C ALA A 131 8.22 -6.63 11.92
N ARG A 132 8.58 -6.62 10.64
CA ARG A 132 9.15 -5.46 9.95
C ARG A 132 8.11 -4.37 9.72
N ILE A 133 6.88 -4.75 9.35
CA ILE A 133 5.77 -3.81 9.20
C ILE A 133 5.45 -3.16 10.55
N GLU A 134 5.50 -3.91 11.65
CA GLU A 134 5.33 -3.38 13.00
C GLU A 134 6.42 -2.37 13.35
N ALA A 135 7.69 -2.71 13.14
CA ALA A 135 8.82 -1.80 13.37
C ALA A 135 8.66 -0.48 12.58
N VAL A 136 8.36 -0.57 11.28
CA VAL A 136 8.14 0.63 10.43
C VAL A 136 6.93 1.42 10.90
N SER A 137 5.83 0.74 11.28
CA SER A 137 4.64 1.41 11.80
C SER A 137 4.88 2.13 13.13
N GLY A 138 5.73 1.55 13.99
CA GLY A 138 6.18 2.15 15.24
C GLY A 138 6.98 3.43 14.99
N LEU A 139 7.93 3.39 14.05
CA LEU A 139 8.71 4.57 13.65
C LEU A 139 7.86 5.70 13.07
N VAL A 140 6.83 5.34 12.29
CA VAL A 140 5.86 6.32 11.76
C VAL A 140 5.07 6.96 12.90
N LYS A 141 4.53 6.18 13.84
CA LYS A 141 3.81 6.72 15.01
C LYS A 141 4.69 7.59 15.90
N ALA A 142 5.95 7.20 16.12
CA ALA A 142 6.91 7.99 16.88
C ALA A 142 7.23 9.33 16.21
N ALA A 143 7.38 9.34 14.87
CA ALA A 143 7.58 10.55 14.11
C ALA A 143 6.37 11.50 14.19
N PHE A 144 5.15 10.97 14.05
CA PHE A 144 3.93 11.76 14.22
C PHE A 144 3.80 12.34 15.64
N SER A 145 4.12 11.56 16.68
CA SER A 145 4.07 12.04 18.07
C SER A 145 5.09 13.15 18.33
N LYS A 146 6.26 13.09 17.66
CA LYS A 146 7.31 14.12 17.76
C LYS A 146 6.94 15.40 16.99
N GLU A 147 6.32 15.28 15.82
CA GLU A 147 5.80 16.43 15.07
C GLU A 147 4.64 17.12 15.79
N GLU A 148 3.72 16.36 16.40
CA GLU A 148 2.62 16.93 17.16
C GLU A 148 3.09 17.70 18.40
N GLY A 149 4.17 17.23 19.04
CA GLY A 149 4.86 17.96 20.10
C GLY A 149 5.60 19.21 19.62
N ALA A 150 6.16 19.19 18.40
CA ALA A 150 6.85 20.33 17.80
C ALA A 150 5.89 21.45 17.38
N ILE A 151 4.69 21.11 16.86
CA ILE A 151 3.66 22.11 16.48
C ILE A 151 3.09 22.80 17.72
N LYS A 152 2.96 22.10 18.86
CA LYS A 152 2.49 22.68 20.13
C LYS A 152 3.46 23.72 20.72
N ASN A 153 4.75 23.64 20.37
CA ASN A 153 5.80 24.56 20.83
C ASN A 153 6.26 25.58 19.76
N GLY A 154 5.74 25.51 18.54
CA GLY A 154 6.14 26.36 17.42
C GLY A 154 5.03 27.30 16.99
N LYS A 155 4.95 28.48 17.62
CA LYS A 155 4.16 29.62 17.12
C LYS A 155 4.69 30.02 15.74
N LEU A 156 4.06 29.50 14.67
CA LEU A 156 4.35 29.86 13.27
C LEU A 156 4.09 31.36 13.08
N LYS A 157 5.16 32.16 13.14
CA LYS A 157 5.11 33.59 12.80
C LYS A 157 5.22 33.70 11.28
N LEU A 158 4.09 34.01 10.64
CA LEU A 158 4.02 34.32 9.21
C LEU A 158 4.97 35.50 8.89
N PRO A 159 5.81 35.42 7.84
CA PRO A 159 6.55 36.59 7.39
C PRO A 159 5.57 37.60 6.78
N ALA A 160 5.51 38.80 7.37
CA ALA A 160 4.80 39.92 6.81
C ALA A 160 5.47 40.32 5.49
N LYS A 161 4.70 40.31 4.41
CA LYS A 161 5.09 40.75 3.08
C LYS A 161 5.47 42.24 3.15
N PRO A 162 6.68 42.68 2.72
CA PRO A 162 6.93 44.10 2.55
C PRO A 162 6.22 44.55 1.28
N ALA A 163 5.27 45.47 1.46
CA ALA A 163 4.77 46.33 0.38
C ALA A 163 5.71 47.53 0.29
N VAL A 164 6.37 47.72 -0.85
CA VAL A 164 6.46 48.95 -1.66
C VAL A 164 6.95 48.53 -3.04
#